data_AF-A0A0G4IU82-F1
#
_entry.id   AF-A0A0G4IU82-F1
#
_cell.length_a   1.000
_cell.length_b   1.000
_cell.length_c   1.000
_cell.angle_alpha   90.00
_cell.angle_beta   90.00
_cell.angle_gamma   90.00
#
_symmetry.space_group_name_H-M   'P 1'
#
loop_
_entity.id
_entity.type
_entity.pdbx_description
1 polymer ?
#
loop_
_entity_poly.entity_id
_entity_poly.type
_entity_poly.pdbx_seq_one_letter_code
_entity_poly.pdbx_strand_id
1 'polypeptide(L)'
;MFTLYDDGVRVAGEEVPVPVHRRVELCVISYQTNMMGAEPRQFTIDLDRTLNERTRRPECHIVNKPPVWNHAIGGHCLDFGQYVKAASKKNFQMIRTHTPDSILLQFGKLSKGAYHIDFAAPFSVMTAFALAVSSLCHKRLVQ
;
A
#
# COMPACT_ATOMS: atom_id res chain seq x y z
N MET A 1 -4.23 8.18 6.63
CA MET A 1 -4.16 8.31 5.17
C MET A 1 -2.78 8.83 4.82
N PHE A 2 -2.17 8.34 3.74
CA PHE A 2 -0.93 8.88 3.16
C PHE A 2 -1.18 9.18 1.69
N THR A 3 -0.63 10.28 1.19
CA THR A 3 -0.71 10.64 -0.23
C THR A 3 0.71 10.82 -0.75
N LEU A 4 1.04 10.13 -1.84
CA LEU A 4 2.29 10.30 -2.56
C LEU A 4 2.06 11.28 -3.71
N TYR A 5 2.94 12.26 -3.84
CA TYR A 5 2.98 13.20 -4.95
C TYR A 5 4.29 13.02 -5.71
N ASP A 6 4.32 13.51 -6.94
CA ASP A 6 5.55 13.70 -7.68
C ASP A 6 6.27 15.00 -7.27
N ASP A 7 7.31 15.35 -8.03
CA ASP A 7 8.17 16.52 -7.83
C ASP A 7 7.60 17.82 -8.41
N GLY A 8 6.37 17.81 -8.93
CA GLY A 8 5.74 18.99 -9.52
C GLY A 8 5.50 20.12 -8.52
N VAL A 9 5.30 21.32 -9.07
CA VAL A 9 5.09 22.56 -8.30
C VAL A 9 3.65 22.63 -7.80
N ARG A 10 3.47 23.03 -6.54
CA ARG A 10 2.15 23.41 -6.01
C ARG A 10 1.85 24.83 -6.48
N VAL A 11 0.87 24.97 -7.37
CA VAL A 11 0.43 26.28 -7.82
C VAL A 11 -0.70 26.75 -6.90
N ALA A 12 -0.51 27.88 -6.25
CA ALA A 12 -1.55 28.61 -5.54
C ALA A 12 -1.79 29.93 -6.25
N GLY A 13 -3.00 30.15 -6.78
CA GLY A 13 -3.36 31.37 -7.53
C GLY A 13 -3.21 31.28 -9.04
N GLU A 14 -3.68 32.33 -9.73
CA GLU A 14 -3.56 32.51 -11.17
C GLU A 14 -2.35 33.39 -11.48
N GLU A 15 -1.23 32.76 -11.80
CA GLU A 15 -0.20 33.17 -12.77
C GLU A 15 1.07 32.39 -12.46
N VAL A 16 1.39 31.43 -13.32
CA VAL A 16 2.71 30.81 -13.34
C VAL A 16 3.32 31.16 -14.69
N PRO A 17 4.32 32.05 -14.73
CA PRO A 17 5.08 32.24 -15.97
C PRO A 17 5.83 30.94 -16.24
N VAL A 18 6.00 30.59 -17.52
CA VAL A 18 6.60 29.35 -18.11
C VAL A 18 5.79 28.04 -18.01
N PRO A 19 6.02 27.06 -18.93
CA PRO A 19 5.45 25.72 -18.81
C PRO A 19 5.95 25.10 -17.49
N VAL A 20 5.04 24.91 -16.54
CA VAL A 20 5.36 24.33 -15.24
C VAL A 20 4.73 22.96 -15.11
N HIS A 21 5.56 21.98 -14.74
CA HIS A 21 5.12 20.66 -14.32
C HIS A 21 4.32 20.79 -13.02
N ARG A 22 2.99 20.66 -13.13
CA ARG A 22 2.08 20.76 -11.99
C ARG A 22 2.11 19.47 -11.19
N ARG A 23 2.17 19.60 -9.86
CA ARG A 23 2.15 18.45 -8.95
C ARG A 23 0.94 17.55 -9.19
N VAL A 24 1.16 16.25 -9.28
CA VAL A 24 0.09 15.24 -9.34
C VAL A 24 0.16 14.25 -8.19
N GLU A 25 -1.00 13.68 -7.84
CA GLU A 25 -1.11 12.58 -6.89
C GLU A 25 -0.79 11.25 -7.58
N LEU A 26 0.27 10.58 -7.12
CA LEU A 26 0.70 9.28 -7.63
C LEU A 26 -0.08 8.13 -6.99
N CYS A 27 -0.33 8.20 -5.68
CA CYS A 27 -1.20 7.24 -5.01
C CYS A 27 -1.75 7.76 -3.68
N VAL A 28 -2.86 7.17 -3.24
CA VAL A 28 -3.44 7.38 -1.91
C VAL A 28 -3.48 6.06 -1.16
N ILE A 29 -3.02 6.05 0.09
CA ILE A 29 -2.99 4.88 0.97
C ILE A 29 -3.89 5.13 2.18
N SER A 30 -4.90 4.29 2.34
CA SER A 30 -5.94 4.46 3.35
C SER A 30 -5.95 3.29 4.32
N TYR A 31 -5.62 3.56 5.59
CA TYR A 31 -5.65 2.56 6.66
C TYR A 31 -6.96 2.67 7.44
N GLN A 32 -7.67 1.55 7.60
CA GLN A 32 -8.83 1.49 8.45
C GLN A 32 -8.43 1.53 9.94
N THR A 33 -9.14 2.32 10.73
CA THR A 33 -8.94 2.37 12.17
C THR A 33 -9.63 1.18 12.80
N ASN A 34 -8.86 0.15 13.12
CA ASN A 34 -9.39 -0.98 13.87
C ASN A 34 -9.50 -0.62 15.36
N MET A 35 -10.66 -0.09 15.76
CA MET A 35 -10.92 0.40 17.13
C MET A 35 -10.95 -0.74 18.16
N MET A 36 -11.37 -1.93 17.76
CA MET A 36 -11.57 -3.09 18.64
C MET A 36 -10.38 -4.06 18.67
N GLY A 37 -9.39 -3.88 17.78
CA GLY A 37 -8.18 -4.73 17.71
C GLY A 37 -8.42 -6.20 17.36
N ALA A 38 -9.67 -6.61 17.13
CA ALA A 38 -10.07 -7.99 16.88
C ALA A 38 -9.66 -8.51 15.48
N GLU A 39 -9.65 -7.62 14.49
CA GLU A 39 -9.35 -7.99 13.10
C GLU A 39 -7.95 -7.51 12.66
N PRO A 40 -7.31 -8.16 11.67
CA PRO A 40 -6.15 -7.62 10.97
C PRO A 40 -6.48 -6.24 10.39
N ARG A 41 -5.53 -5.30 10.44
CA ARG A 41 -5.75 -3.93 9.92
C ARG A 41 -5.92 -3.98 8.39
N GLN A 42 -7.12 -3.64 7.94
CA GLN A 42 -7.42 -3.45 6.53
C GLN A 42 -6.84 -2.11 6.04
N PHE A 43 -6.28 -2.09 4.84
CA PHE A 43 -5.87 -0.89 4.15
C PHE A 43 -5.92 -1.05 2.63
N THR A 44 -6.11 0.07 1.95
CA THR A 44 -6.24 0.13 0.49
C THR A 44 -5.19 1.06 -0.10
N ILE A 45 -4.87 0.86 -1.37
CA ILE A 45 -4.10 1.80 -2.17
C ILE A 45 -4.83 2.08 -3.48
N ASP A 46 -5.02 3.37 -3.76
CA ASP A 46 -5.53 3.85 -5.03
C ASP A 46 -4.34 4.40 -5.82
N LEU A 47 -3.95 3.71 -6.89
CA LEU A 47 -2.86 4.13 -7.77
C LEU A 47 -3.40 5.04 -8.88
N ASP A 48 -2.64 6.09 -9.19
CA ASP A 48 -2.86 6.97 -10.32
C ASP A 48 -4.31 7.47 -10.46
N ARG A 49 -4.77 8.19 -9.43
CA ARG A 49 -6.14 8.72 -9.37
C ARG A 49 -6.47 9.58 -10.59
N THR A 50 -5.52 10.35 -11.09
CA THR A 50 -5.72 11.23 -12.27
C THR A 50 -5.91 10.43 -13.55
N LEU A 51 -5.21 9.31 -13.74
CA LEU A 51 -5.45 8.41 -14.86
C LEU A 51 -6.77 7.63 -14.70
N ASN A 52 -7.13 7.23 -13.47
CA ASN A 52 -8.42 6.56 -13.21
C ASN A 52 -9.61 7.49 -13.47
N GLU A 53 -9.53 8.78 -13.11
CA GLU A 53 -10.55 9.79 -13.40
C GLU A 53 -10.71 10.02 -14.91
N ARG A 54 -9.61 10.04 -15.67
CA ARG A 54 -9.63 10.17 -17.14
C ARG A 54 -10.13 8.93 -17.86
N THR A 55 -9.74 7.75 -17.40
CA THR A 55 -10.03 6.48 -18.09
C THR A 55 -11.33 5.83 -17.61
N ARG A 56 -11.95 6.35 -16.53
CA ARG A 56 -13.12 5.75 -15.85
C ARG A 56 -12.95 4.24 -15.59
N ARG A 57 -11.72 3.74 -15.44
CA ARG A 57 -11.49 2.33 -15.15
C ARG A 57 -11.69 2.12 -13.66
N PRO A 58 -12.75 1.40 -13.22
CA PRO A 58 -13.02 1.16 -11.80
C PRO A 58 -12.06 0.12 -11.17
N GLU A 59 -11.02 -0.32 -11.89
CA GLU A 59 -10.35 -1.60 -11.62
C GLU A 59 -9.05 -1.51 -10.80
N CYS A 60 -8.68 -0.35 -10.25
CA CYS A 60 -7.49 -0.25 -9.39
C CYS A 60 -7.82 -0.25 -7.89
N HIS A 61 -8.90 -0.90 -7.46
CA HIS A 61 -9.11 -1.17 -6.05
C HIS A 61 -8.16 -2.27 -5.58
N ILE A 62 -7.01 -1.84 -5.08
CA ILE A 62 -5.98 -2.72 -4.53
C ILE A 62 -6.08 -2.69 -3.02
N VAL A 63 -6.25 -3.86 -2.42
CA VAL A 63 -6.50 -4.04 -0.99
C VAL A 63 -5.47 -5.00 -0.42
N ASN A 64 -5.20 -4.91 0.89
CA ASN A 64 -4.39 -5.93 1.53
C ASN A 64 -5.14 -7.26 1.57
N LYS A 65 -4.46 -8.36 1.28
CA LYS A 65 -5.01 -9.70 1.36
C LYS A 65 -5.36 -10.02 2.83
N PRO A 66 -6.60 -10.46 3.14
CA PRO A 66 -6.93 -10.89 4.49
C PRO A 66 -6.20 -12.20 4.81
N PRO A 67 -5.70 -12.39 6.05
CA PRO A 67 -5.03 -13.61 6.43
C PRO A 67 -6.02 -14.77 6.59
N VAL A 68 -5.59 -15.96 6.19
CA VAL A 68 -6.40 -17.17 6.20
C VAL A 68 -6.13 -17.94 7.49
N TRP A 69 -7.18 -18.52 8.08
CA TRP A 69 -7.02 -19.39 9.24
C TRP A 69 -6.22 -20.63 8.88
N ASN A 70 -5.15 -20.90 9.62
CA ASN A 70 -4.32 -22.07 9.45
C ASN A 70 -4.41 -22.95 10.70
N HIS A 71 -4.99 -24.13 10.55
CA HIS A 71 -5.22 -25.10 11.62
C HIS A 71 -3.94 -25.62 12.26
N ALA A 72 -2.85 -25.74 11.50
CA ALA A 72 -1.59 -26.28 12.02
C ALA A 72 -0.91 -25.35 13.02
N ILE A 73 -1.11 -24.04 12.86
CA ILE A 73 -0.55 -23.01 13.75
C ILE A 73 -1.59 -22.41 14.72
N GLY A 74 -2.87 -22.75 14.56
CA GLY A 74 -3.97 -22.22 15.38
C GLY A 74 -4.15 -20.71 15.26
N GLY A 75 -3.95 -20.14 14.07
CA GLY A 75 -4.01 -18.69 13.87
C GLY A 75 -4.15 -18.24 12.42
N HIS A 76 -4.43 -16.96 12.23
CA HIS A 76 -4.52 -16.32 10.91
C HIS A 76 -3.13 -16.02 10.36
N CYS A 77 -2.81 -16.56 9.18
CA CYS A 77 -1.56 -16.29 8.47
C CYS A 77 -1.78 -16.01 6.97
N LEU A 78 -0.79 -15.35 6.37
CA LEU A 78 -0.63 -15.28 4.93
C LEU A 78 0.55 -16.16 4.54
N ASP A 79 0.46 -16.80 3.37
CA ASP A 79 1.57 -17.52 2.79
C ASP A 79 2.46 -16.56 2.01
N PHE A 80 3.65 -16.31 2.53
CA PHE A 80 4.66 -15.45 1.91
C PHE A 80 5.75 -16.25 1.17
N GLY A 81 5.56 -17.56 1.03
CA GLY A 81 6.54 -18.50 0.49
C GLY A 81 7.87 -18.43 1.23
N GLN A 82 8.96 -18.61 0.49
CA GLN A 82 10.33 -18.69 1.03
C GLN A 82 10.98 -17.34 1.36
N TYR A 83 10.34 -16.21 1.04
CA TYR A 83 10.98 -14.89 1.06
C TYR A 83 10.76 -14.10 2.36
N VAL A 84 9.73 -14.45 3.14
CA VAL A 84 9.46 -13.79 4.43
C VAL A 84 9.70 -14.80 5.55
N LYS A 85 10.79 -14.59 6.28
CA LYS A 85 11.31 -15.55 7.25
C LYS A 85 10.92 -15.23 8.69
N ALA A 86 10.33 -14.07 8.96
CA ALA A 86 9.96 -13.63 10.30
C ALA A 86 8.51 -13.15 10.40
N ALA A 87 7.79 -13.65 11.40
CA ALA A 87 6.43 -13.19 11.72
C ALA A 87 6.43 -11.72 12.16
N SER A 88 5.50 -10.93 11.62
CA SER A 88 5.38 -9.51 11.94
C SER A 88 4.00 -9.00 11.55
N LYS A 89 3.42 -8.13 12.38
CA LYS A 89 2.19 -7.37 12.06
C LYS A 89 2.37 -6.40 10.87
N LYS A 90 3.60 -6.26 10.37
CA LYS A 90 3.97 -5.42 9.22
C LYS A 90 4.06 -6.20 7.91
N ASN A 91 3.94 -7.53 7.94
CA ASN A 91 3.95 -8.32 6.70
C ASN A 91 2.57 -8.23 6.04
N PHE A 92 2.53 -7.99 4.74
CA PHE A 92 1.28 -7.91 3.99
C PHE A 92 1.48 -8.27 2.52
N GLN A 93 0.38 -8.66 1.89
CA GLN A 93 0.27 -8.83 0.45
C GLN A 93 -0.83 -7.92 -0.07
N MET A 94 -0.67 -7.39 -1.28
CA MET A 94 -1.67 -6.58 -1.97
C MET A 94 -2.25 -7.37 -3.13
N ILE A 95 -3.56 -7.30 -3.29
CA ILE A 95 -4.32 -8.00 -4.32
C ILE A 95 -5.33 -7.04 -4.96
N ARG A 96 -5.81 -7.36 -6.16
CA ARG A 96 -7.04 -6.75 -6.66
C ARG A 96 -8.23 -7.47 -6.04
N THR A 97 -9.27 -6.72 -5.70
CA THR A 97 -10.53 -7.29 -5.15
C THR A 97 -11.11 -8.41 -6.02
N HIS A 98 -11.01 -8.29 -7.36
CA HIS A 98 -11.55 -9.26 -8.31
C HIS A 98 -10.60 -10.43 -8.64
N THR A 99 -9.33 -10.39 -8.22
CA THR A 99 -8.34 -11.45 -8.49
C THR A 99 -7.46 -11.71 -7.25
N PRO A 100 -8.02 -12.31 -6.18
CA PRO A 100 -7.37 -12.44 -4.87
C PRO A 100 -6.17 -13.41 -4.83
N ASP A 101 -6.02 -14.24 -5.85
CA ASP A 101 -4.89 -15.16 -6.01
C ASP A 101 -3.68 -14.50 -6.69
N SER A 102 -3.89 -13.35 -7.34
CA SER A 102 -2.82 -12.58 -7.97
C SER A 102 -2.22 -11.59 -6.98
N ILE A 103 -1.06 -11.95 -6.42
CA ILE A 103 -0.30 -11.08 -5.53
C ILE A 103 0.39 -10.00 -6.36
N LEU A 104 -0.06 -8.76 -6.22
CA LEU A 104 0.53 -7.61 -6.91
C LEU A 104 1.73 -7.02 -6.20
N LEU A 105 1.76 -7.12 -4.87
CA LEU A 105 2.87 -6.67 -4.05
C LEU A 105 2.94 -7.51 -2.79
N GLN A 106 4.14 -7.92 -2.42
CA GLN A 106 4.42 -8.61 -1.18
C GLN A 106 5.50 -7.85 -0.41
N PHE A 107 5.17 -7.45 0.83
CA PHE A 107 6.12 -6.83 1.74
C PHE A 107 6.23 -7.66 3.01
N GLY A 108 7.46 -7.95 3.44
CA GLY A 108 7.65 -8.72 4.67
C GLY A 108 9.02 -8.59 5.29
N LYS A 109 9.07 -8.86 6.59
CA LYS A 109 10.30 -8.80 7.38
C LYS A 109 11.19 -10.00 7.11
N LEU A 110 12.45 -9.74 6.78
CA LEU A 110 13.48 -10.76 6.64
C LEU A 110 14.25 -10.96 7.95
N SER A 111 14.70 -9.88 8.57
CA SER A 111 15.44 -9.88 9.84
C SER A 111 15.30 -8.54 10.59
N LYS A 112 16.07 -8.30 11.66
CA LYS A 112 16.03 -7.03 12.40
C LYS A 112 16.51 -5.89 11.50
N GLY A 113 15.59 -4.99 11.14
CA GLY A 113 15.87 -3.84 10.28
C GLY A 113 15.95 -4.17 8.79
N ALA A 114 15.72 -5.42 8.37
CA ALA A 114 15.75 -5.82 6.98
C ALA A 114 14.37 -6.32 6.52
N TYR A 115 13.94 -5.85 5.35
CA TYR A 115 12.65 -6.12 4.77
C TYR A 115 12.81 -6.47 3.29
N HIS A 116 11.91 -7.30 2.80
CA HIS A 116 11.78 -7.67 1.41
C HIS A 116 10.54 -7.00 0.82
N ILE A 117 10.66 -6.49 -0.40
CA ILE A 117 9.54 -5.99 -1.19
C ILE A 117 9.65 -6.60 -2.59
N ASP A 118 8.57 -7.25 -3.01
CA ASP A 118 8.39 -7.77 -4.37
C ASP A 118 7.09 -7.20 -4.91
N PHE A 119 7.08 -6.73 -6.15
CA PHE A 119 5.94 -6.06 -6.73
C PHE A 119 5.87 -6.27 -8.24
N ALA A 120 4.63 -6.28 -8.75
CA ALA A 120 4.31 -6.39 -10.15
C ALA A 120 3.47 -5.19 -10.61
N ALA A 121 3.23 -5.10 -11.91
CA ALA A 121 2.31 -4.12 -12.47
C ALA A 121 0.94 -4.21 -11.76
N PRO A 122 0.31 -3.09 -11.39
CA PRO A 122 0.61 -1.72 -11.84
C PRO A 122 1.49 -0.90 -10.87
N PHE A 123 2.17 -1.51 -9.90
CA PHE A 123 3.05 -0.77 -8.99
C PHE A 123 4.30 -0.27 -9.73
N SER A 124 4.67 0.98 -9.44
CA SER A 124 6.02 1.49 -9.72
C SER A 124 6.88 1.33 -8.48
N VAL A 125 8.20 1.43 -8.65
CA VAL A 125 9.15 1.44 -7.51
C VAL A 125 8.74 2.49 -6.48
N MET A 126 8.33 3.68 -6.93
CA MET A 126 7.94 4.78 -6.05
C MET A 126 6.68 4.47 -5.23
N THR A 127 5.61 3.96 -5.87
CA THR A 127 4.36 3.66 -5.15
C THR A 127 4.51 2.44 -4.25
N ALA A 128 5.25 1.41 -4.68
CA ALA A 128 5.59 0.26 -3.85
C ALA A 128 6.39 0.65 -2.60
N PHE A 129 7.43 1.48 -2.79
CA PHE A 129 8.27 1.93 -1.68
C PHE A 129 7.51 2.87 -0.72
N ALA A 130 6.70 3.79 -1.25
CA ALA A 130 5.83 4.63 -0.44
C ALA A 130 4.85 3.80 0.41
N LEU A 131 4.29 2.74 -0.16
CA LEU A 131 3.43 1.82 0.57
C LEU A 131 4.19 1.13 1.71
N ALA A 132 5.37 0.58 1.44
CA ALA A 132 6.22 -0.04 2.44
C ALA A 132 6.58 0.93 3.57
N VAL A 133 7.05 2.14 3.26
CA VAL A 133 7.37 3.18 4.25
C VAL A 133 6.15 3.55 5.08
N SER A 134 4.99 3.76 4.44
CA SER A 134 3.74 4.10 5.15
C SER A 134 3.33 3.00 6.14
N SER A 135 3.58 1.73 5.80
CA SER A 135 3.27 0.59 6.65
C SER A 135 4.20 0.54 7.87
N LEU A 136 5.45 0.99 7.73
CA LEU A 136 6.45 1.03 8.79
C LEU A 136 6.24 2.22 9.73
N CYS A 137 5.69 3.34 9.23
CA CYS A 137 5.34 4.49 10.06
C CYS A 137 4.51 4.04 11.29
N HIS A 138 4.98 4.40 12.48
CA HIS A 138 4.28 4.10 13.72
C HIS A 138 2.94 4.84 13.74
N LYS A 139 1.86 4.16 14.16
CA LYS A 139 0.78 4.88 14.83
C LYS A 139 1.40 5.42 16.12
N ARG A 140 1.87 6.66 16.13
CA ARG A 140 2.00 7.37 17.41
C ARG A 140 0.57 7.45 17.94
N LEU A 141 0.23 6.54 18.84
CA LEU A 141 -0.77 6.84 19.85
C LEU A 141 -0.25 8.13 20.47
N VAL A 142 -1.02 9.20 20.33
CA VAL A 142 -0.84 10.39 21.15
C VAL A 142 -0.89 9.87 22.58
N GLN A 143 0.25 9.96 23.28
CA GLN A 143 0.33 9.70 24.72
C GLN A 143 -0.41 10.81 25.46
#